data_AF-A0A7S2N832-F1
#
_entry.id   AF-A0A7S2N832-F1
#
_cell.length_a   1.000
_cell.length_b   1.000
_cell.length_c   1.000
_cell.angle_alpha   90.00
_cell.angle_beta   90.00
_cell.angle_gamma   90.00
#
_symmetry.space_group_name_H-M   'P 1'
#
loop_
_entity.id
_entity.type
_entity.pdbx_description
1 polymer ?
#
loop_
_entity_poly.entity_id
_entity_poly.type
_entity_poly.pdbx_seq_one_letter_code
_entity_poly.pdbx_strand_id
1 'polypeptide(L)'
;IRFSIFDGMDLAGTGVVGALCLAFALLQLPGDLRMTARLVQAVAEVWWVKHRRVSRLLIQRGEAHHHTEASEVRAERMGEYAGMDLFEYLASWDALAQLMLSTVLLHWFVHNDDRHGNRTGMPVR
;
A
#
# COMPACT_ATOMS: atom_id res chain seq x y z
N ILE A 1 -6.37 14.18 -9.67
CA ILE A 1 -6.68 12.90 -10.33
C ILE A 1 -7.95 12.40 -9.65
N ARG A 2 -8.99 12.00 -10.38
CA ARG A 2 -10.19 11.44 -9.74
C ARG A 2 -9.86 10.03 -9.24
N PHE A 3 -9.96 9.84 -7.93
CA PHE A 3 -9.62 8.61 -7.21
C PHE A 3 -10.62 7.46 -7.41
N SER A 4 -11.64 7.66 -8.25
CA SER A 4 -12.77 6.72 -8.42
C SER A 4 -12.38 5.32 -8.84
N ILE A 5 -11.20 5.14 -9.45
CA ILE A 5 -10.70 3.81 -9.80
C ILE A 5 -10.30 2.98 -8.56
N PHE A 6 -9.84 3.64 -7.50
CA PHE A 6 -9.43 2.99 -6.25
C PHE A 6 -10.61 2.78 -5.29
N ASP A 7 -11.69 3.52 -5.46
CA ASP A 7 -12.88 3.44 -4.59
C ASP A 7 -13.47 2.03 -4.57
N GLY A 8 -13.47 1.34 -5.72
CA GLY A 8 -13.96 -0.04 -5.85
C GLY A 8 -12.98 -1.13 -5.41
N MET A 9 -11.74 -0.78 -5.06
CA MET A 9 -10.73 -1.78 -4.72
C MET A 9 -10.89 -2.32 -3.30
N ASP A 10 -10.69 -3.62 -3.12
CA ASP A 10 -10.70 -4.24 -1.80
C ASP A 10 -9.35 -4.06 -1.06
N LEU A 11 -9.07 -2.81 -0.72
CA LEU A 11 -7.88 -2.40 0.04
C LEU A 11 -8.07 -2.55 1.56
N ALA A 12 -9.27 -2.87 2.03
CA ALA A 12 -9.52 -3.02 3.46
C ALA A 12 -8.83 -4.28 3.98
N GLY A 13 -8.16 -4.18 5.13
CA GLY A 13 -7.45 -5.31 5.75
C GLY A 13 -6.11 -5.67 5.10
N THR A 14 -5.75 -5.07 3.97
CA THR A 14 -4.46 -5.35 3.33
C THR A 14 -3.32 -4.61 4.04
N GLY A 15 -2.16 -5.25 4.14
CA GLY A 15 -0.89 -4.57 4.43
C GLY A 15 -0.41 -3.71 3.25
N VAL A 16 0.79 -3.12 3.40
CA VAL A 16 1.39 -2.23 2.41
C VAL A 16 1.62 -2.92 1.07
N VAL A 17 2.25 -4.09 1.08
CA VAL A 17 2.63 -4.80 -0.14
C VAL A 17 1.39 -5.37 -0.80
N GLY A 18 0.45 -5.95 -0.04
CA GLY A 18 -0.85 -6.40 -0.54
C GLY A 18 -1.66 -5.28 -1.22
N ALA A 19 -1.69 -4.09 -0.64
CA ALA A 19 -2.36 -2.93 -1.23
C ALA A 19 -1.72 -2.51 -2.57
N LEU A 20 -0.38 -2.46 -2.61
CA LEU A 20 0.38 -2.11 -3.81
C LEU A 20 0.22 -3.16 -4.91
N CYS A 21 0.25 -4.45 -4.58
CA CYS A 21 0.01 -5.53 -5.53
C CYS A 21 -1.38 -5.43 -6.16
N LEU A 22 -2.43 -5.15 -5.37
CA LEU A 22 -3.77 -4.93 -5.92
C LEU A 22 -3.82 -3.69 -6.83
N ALA A 23 -3.20 -2.60 -6.41
CA ALA A 23 -3.19 -1.35 -7.18
C ALA A 23 -2.48 -1.53 -8.52
N PHE A 24 -1.31 -2.18 -8.51
CA PHE A 24 -0.51 -2.39 -9.71
C PHE A 24 -0.96 -3.57 -10.59
N ALA A 25 -1.81 -4.45 -10.06
CA ALA A 25 -2.52 -5.43 -10.89
C ALA A 25 -3.57 -4.76 -11.79
N LEU A 26 -4.18 -3.67 -11.31
CA LEU A 26 -5.20 -2.91 -12.07
C LEU A 26 -4.58 -1.81 -12.94
N LEU A 27 -3.51 -1.18 -12.45
CA LEU A 27 -2.80 -0.10 -13.13
C LEU A 27 -1.36 -0.55 -13.38
N GLN A 28 -0.95 -0.68 -14.63
CA GLN A 28 0.47 -0.92 -14.90
C GLN A 28 1.33 0.15 -14.24
N LEU A 29 2.41 -0.28 -13.57
CA LEU A 29 3.34 0.62 -12.90
C LEU A 29 3.91 1.62 -13.94
N PRO A 30 3.77 2.94 -13.73
CA PRO A 30 4.36 3.91 -14.63
C PRO A 30 5.88 3.82 -14.64
N GLY A 31 6.49 4.02 -15.81
CA GLY A 31 7.95 4.13 -15.92
C GLY A 31 8.53 5.42 -15.32
N ASP A 32 7.69 6.41 -15.03
CA ASP A 32 8.08 7.68 -14.38
C ASP A 32 7.81 7.63 -12.87
N LEU A 33 8.86 7.85 -12.08
CA LEU A 33 8.81 7.89 -10.62
C LEU A 33 7.84 8.95 -10.09
N ARG A 34 7.71 10.10 -10.77
CA ARG A 34 6.77 11.15 -10.34
C ARG A 34 5.33 10.67 -10.46
N MET A 35 5.01 9.92 -11.50
CA MET A 35 3.68 9.33 -11.68
C MET A 35 3.43 8.20 -10.67
N THR A 36 4.44 7.36 -10.42
CA THR A 36 4.38 6.33 -9.37
C THR A 36 4.12 6.94 -7.99
N ALA A 37 4.83 8.00 -7.61
CA ALA A 37 4.60 8.70 -6.34
C ALA A 37 3.16 9.20 -6.20
N ARG A 38 2.58 9.76 -7.27
CA ARG A 38 1.18 10.23 -7.28
C ARG A 38 0.17 9.08 -7.16
N LEU A 39 0.43 7.96 -7.81
CA LEU A 39 -0.41 6.77 -7.67
C LEU A 39 -0.33 6.18 -6.26
N VAL A 40 0.86 6.11 -5.69
CA VAL A 40 1.07 5.64 -4.32
C VAL A 40 0.34 6.54 -3.32
N GLN A 41 0.42 7.87 -3.47
CA GLN A 41 -0.35 8.80 -2.64
C GLN A 41 -1.85 8.54 -2.73
N ALA A 42 -2.37 8.34 -3.95
CA ALA A 42 -3.77 8.02 -4.16
C ALA A 42 -4.21 6.72 -3.46
N VAL A 43 -3.40 5.67 -3.54
CA VAL A 43 -3.66 4.38 -2.87
C VAL A 43 -3.63 4.56 -1.35
N ALA A 44 -2.65 5.30 -0.83
CA ALA A 44 -2.52 5.56 0.60
C ALA A 44 -3.73 6.34 1.17
N GLU A 45 -4.19 7.38 0.47
CA GLU A 45 -5.39 8.14 0.86
C GLU A 45 -6.62 7.24 0.95
N VAL A 46 -6.87 6.42 -0.08
CA VAL A 46 -8.03 5.53 -0.14
C VAL A 46 -7.95 4.45 0.94
N TRP A 47 -6.78 3.82 1.10
CA TRP A 47 -6.53 2.83 2.14
C TRP A 47 -6.78 3.42 3.53
N TRP A 48 -6.28 4.63 3.78
CA TRP A 48 -6.43 5.33 5.07
C TRP A 48 -7.88 5.64 5.38
N VAL A 49 -8.63 6.17 4.40
CA VAL A 49 -10.05 6.49 4.58
C VAL A 49 -10.86 5.23 4.88
N LYS A 50 -10.56 4.11 4.21
CA LYS A 50 -11.22 2.82 4.44
C LYS A 50 -10.95 2.30 5.85
N HIS A 51 -9.70 2.24 6.28
CA HIS A 51 -9.33 1.76 7.63
C HIS A 51 -9.85 2.68 8.73
N ARG A 52 -9.81 4.01 8.53
CA ARG A 52 -10.39 4.97 9.49
C ARG A 52 -11.91 4.78 9.62
N ARG A 53 -12.62 4.45 8.54
CA ARG A 53 -14.06 4.17 8.58
C ARG A 53 -14.33 2.88 9.35
N VAL A 54 -13.58 1.82 9.08
CA VAL A 54 -13.69 0.53 9.80
C VAL A 54 -13.41 0.71 11.29
N SER A 55 -12.29 1.34 11.64
CA SER A 55 -11.90 1.66 13.03
C SER A 55 -13.02 2.40 13.78
N ARG A 56 -13.64 3.41 13.17
CA ARG A 56 -14.78 4.13 13.78
C ARG A 56 -15.99 3.24 14.02
N LEU A 57 -16.31 2.34 13.09
CA LEU A 57 -17.44 1.42 13.23
C LEU A 57 -17.18 0.40 14.35
N LEU A 58 -15.95 -0.10 14.47
CA LEU A 58 -15.54 -1.01 15.54
C LEU A 58 -15.67 -0.37 16.92
N ILE A 59 -15.18 0.87 17.06
CA ILE A 59 -15.32 1.66 18.31
C ILE A 59 -16.81 1.83 18.67
N GLN A 60 -17.67 2.13 17.70
CA GLN A 60 -19.11 2.30 17.93
C GLN A 60 -19.81 1.01 18.36
N ARG A 61 -19.30 -0.15 17.93
CA ARG A 61 -19.84 -1.47 18.31
C ARG A 61 -19.30 -2.01 19.63
N GLY A 62 -18.28 -1.35 20.22
CA GLY A 62 -17.56 -1.87 21.38
C GLY A 62 -16.66 -3.06 21.05
N GLU A 63 -16.43 -3.32 19.77
CA GLU A 63 -15.58 -4.40 19.26
C GLU A 63 -14.17 -3.84 19.07
N ALA A 64 -13.45 -3.63 20.17
CA ALA A 64 -12.13 -3.00 20.12
C ALA A 64 -11.11 -3.81 19.30
N HIS A 65 -11.29 -5.12 19.15
CA HIS A 65 -10.42 -6.03 18.41
C HIS A 65 -11.25 -6.95 17.53
N HIS A 66 -11.54 -6.53 16.30
CA HIS A 66 -12.07 -7.44 15.29
C HIS A 66 -11.07 -7.55 14.15
N HIS A 67 -10.16 -8.50 14.28
CA HIS A 67 -9.47 -9.01 13.12
C HIS A 67 -10.50 -9.77 12.28
N THR A 68 -10.54 -9.51 10.98
CA THR A 68 -11.35 -10.33 10.09
C THR A 68 -10.50 -11.53 9.74
N GLU A 69 -10.93 -12.77 10.03
CA GLU A 69 -10.15 -13.99 9.75
C GLU A 69 -9.62 -14.01 8.30
N ALA A 70 -10.42 -13.55 7.33
CA ALA A 70 -10.01 -13.44 5.93
C ALA A 70 -8.84 -12.46 5.70
N SER A 71 -8.76 -11.40 6.49
CA SER A 71 -7.67 -10.41 6.46
C SER A 71 -6.39 -10.97 7.09
N GLU A 72 -6.51 -11.71 8.20
CA GLU A 72 -5.38 -12.36 8.86
C GLU A 72 -4.79 -13.45 7.98
N VAL A 73 -5.63 -14.34 7.44
CA VAL A 73 -5.18 -15.39 6.52
C VAL A 73 -4.44 -14.82 5.31
N ARG A 74 -4.89 -13.65 4.80
CA ARG A 74 -4.21 -12.97 3.70
C ARG A 74 -2.88 -12.37 4.14
N ALA A 75 -2.83 -11.72 5.30
CA ALA A 75 -1.62 -11.12 5.87
C ALA A 75 -0.56 -12.19 6.18
N GLU A 76 -0.94 -13.29 6.82
CA GLU A 76 -0.07 -14.45 7.12
C GLU A 76 0.53 -15.06 5.86
N ARG A 77 -0.28 -15.27 4.82
CA ARG A 77 0.20 -15.80 3.52
C ARG A 77 1.23 -14.89 2.86
N MET A 78 1.13 -13.58 3.05
CA MET A 78 2.06 -12.61 2.48
C MET A 78 3.23 -12.29 3.42
N GLY A 79 3.21 -12.78 4.67
CA GLY A 79 4.18 -12.38 5.69
C GLY A 79 4.11 -10.89 6.03
N GLU A 80 2.94 -10.27 5.89
CA GLU A 80 2.69 -8.85 6.13
C GLU A 80 1.92 -8.64 7.43
N TYR A 81 2.00 -7.42 7.98
CA TYR A 81 1.06 -6.98 9.02
C TYR A 81 -0.36 -6.93 8.46
N ALA A 82 -1.34 -7.36 9.25
CA ALA A 82 -2.75 -7.13 8.94
C ALA A 82 -3.02 -5.62 8.85
N GLY A 83 -3.91 -5.22 7.94
CA GLY A 83 -4.13 -3.79 7.64
C GLY A 83 -4.60 -2.97 8.84
N MET A 84 -5.38 -3.57 9.75
CA MET A 84 -5.82 -2.90 10.98
C MET A 84 -4.69 -2.72 11.99
N ASP A 85 -3.85 -3.74 12.19
CA ASP A 85 -2.72 -3.65 13.12
C ASP A 85 -1.72 -2.61 12.63
N LEU A 86 -1.44 -2.60 11.32
CA LEU A 86 -0.61 -1.58 10.70
C LEU A 86 -1.20 -0.17 10.89
N PHE A 87 -2.53 -0.02 10.80
CA PHE A 87 -3.20 1.28 10.95
C PHE A 87 -2.94 1.92 12.32
N GLU A 88 -2.81 1.12 13.38
CA GLU A 88 -2.54 1.61 14.74
C GLU A 88 -1.16 2.25 14.89
N TYR A 89 -0.19 1.83 14.08
CA TYR A 89 1.19 2.35 14.11
C TYR A 89 1.43 3.53 13.17
N LEU A 90 0.48 3.85 12.30
CA LEU A 90 0.65 4.93 11.33
C LEU A 90 0.15 6.26 11.88
N ALA A 91 1.00 7.29 11.80
CA ALA A 91 0.64 8.63 12.25
C ALA A 91 -0.30 9.37 11.28
N SER A 92 -0.20 9.08 9.98
CA SER A 92 -0.99 9.75 8.94
C SER A 92 -0.98 8.97 7.62
N TRP A 93 -1.89 9.35 6.71
CA TRP A 93 -1.89 8.85 5.33
C TRP A 93 -0.62 9.27 4.56
N ASP A 94 -0.02 10.42 4.88
CA ASP A 94 1.26 10.85 4.31
C ASP A 94 2.40 9.91 4.71
N ALA A 95 2.45 9.51 5.99
CA ALA A 95 3.44 8.55 6.47
C ALA A 95 3.26 7.17 5.78
N LEU A 96 2.00 6.75 5.58
CA LEU A 96 1.69 5.57 4.79
C LEU A 96 2.14 5.69 3.33
N ALA A 97 1.91 6.84 2.69
CA ALA A 97 2.35 7.07 1.31
C ALA A 97 3.88 7.01 1.19
N GLN A 98 4.61 7.54 2.16
CA GLN A 98 6.07 7.44 2.23
C GLN A 98 6.54 6.00 2.42
N LEU A 99 5.87 5.24 3.30
CA LEU A 99 6.16 3.82 3.51
C LEU A 99 5.92 3.03 2.23
N MET A 100 4.75 3.17 1.60
CA MET A 100 4.42 2.55 0.33
C MET A 100 5.41 2.90 -0.78
N LEU A 101 5.80 4.17 -0.90
CA LEU A 101 6.77 4.59 -1.91
C LEU A 101 8.15 3.99 -1.65
N SER A 102 8.57 3.94 -0.38
CA SER A 102 9.82 3.28 0.03
C SER A 102 9.80 1.80 -0.31
N THR A 103 8.66 1.11 -0.11
CA THR A 103 8.47 -0.29 -0.52
C THR A 103 8.61 -0.47 -2.03
N VAL A 104 8.03 0.43 -2.84
CA VAL A 104 8.18 0.38 -4.31
C VAL A 104 9.63 0.62 -4.73
N LEU A 105 10.32 1.60 -4.13
CA LEU A 105 11.72 1.89 -4.41
C LEU A 105 12.63 0.75 -3.98
N LEU A 106 12.36 0.11 -2.85
CA LEU A 106 13.08 -1.08 -2.40
C LEU A 106 12.91 -2.23 -3.37
N HIS A 107 11.67 -2.50 -3.82
CA HIS A 107 11.39 -3.51 -4.85
C HIS A 107 12.16 -3.19 -6.14
N TRP A 108 12.17 -1.92 -6.57
CA TRP A 108 12.95 -1.49 -7.72
C TRP A 108 14.43 -1.79 -7.51
N PHE A 109 15.01 -1.39 -6.37
CA PHE A 109 16.42 -1.57 -6.05
C PHE A 109 16.82 -3.05 -6.07
N VAL A 110 16.07 -3.91 -5.38
CA VAL A 110 16.34 -5.35 -5.28
C VAL A 110 16.28 -6.04 -6.65
N HIS A 111 15.30 -5.70 -7.49
CA HIS A 111 15.07 -6.41 -8.77
C HIS A 111 15.64 -5.72 -10.01
N ASN A 112 16.12 -4.48 -9.93
CA ASN A 112 16.88 -3.87 -11.03
C ASN A 112 18.35 -4.29 -11.03
N ASP A 113 18.87 -4.77 -9.90
CA ASP A 113 20.24 -5.27 -9.81
C ASP A 113 20.41 -6.58 -10.60
N ASP A 114 19.36 -7.40 -10.70
CA ASP A 114 19.32 -8.64 -11.51
C ASP A 114 19.47 -8.39 -13.02
N ARG A 115 19.39 -7.13 -13.48
CA ARG A 115 19.62 -6.75 -14.89
C ARG A 115 21.00 -6.16 -15.15
N HIS A 116 21.84 -6.02 -14.11
CA HIS A 116 23.13 -5.32 -14.19
C HIS A 116 24.33 -6.26 -14.02
N GLY A 117 24.29 -7.37 -14.77
CA GLY A 117 25.50 -7.91 -15.40
C GLY A 117 26.11 -6.97 -16.47
N ASN A 118 25.55 -5.78 -16.71
CA ASN A 118 26.22 -4.76 -17.49
C ASN A 118 25.89 -3.33 -17.02
N ARG A 119 26.96 -2.57 -16.77
CA ARG A 119 26.98 -1.19 -16.28
C ARG A 119 26.32 -0.22 -17.28
N THR A 120 25.32 0.55 -16.83
CA THR A 120 25.03 1.95 -17.26
C THR A 120 23.92 2.47 -16.33
N GLY A 121 24.25 3.20 -15.27
CA GLY A 121 24.31 4.66 -15.34
C GLY A 121 22.91 5.27 -15.18
N MET A 122 22.50 5.57 -13.94
CA MET A 122 21.32 6.43 -13.72
C MET A 122 21.63 7.83 -14.26
N PRO A 123 20.75 8.43 -15.08
CA PRO A 123 20.80 9.86 -15.34
C PRO A 123 20.29 10.58 -14.09
N VAL A 124 21.22 11.18 -13.34
CA VAL A 124 20.91 12.27 -12.42
C VAL A 124 20.42 13.43 -13.28
N ARG A 125 19.18 13.85 -13.07
CA ARG A 125 18.70 15.17 -13.52
C ARG A 125 18.94 16.19 -12.43
#